data_AF-A0A497RXY9-F1
#
_entry.id   AF-A0A497RXY9-F1
#
_cell.length_a   1.000
_cell.length_b   1.000
_cell.length_c   1.000
_cell.angle_alpha   90.00
_cell.angle_beta   90.00
_cell.angle_gamma   90.00
#
_symmetry.space_group_name_H-M   'P 1'
#
loop_
_entity.id
_entity.type
_entity.pdbx_description
1 polymer ?
#
loop_
_entity_poly.entity_id
_entity_poly.type
_entity_poly.pdbx_seq_one_letter_code
_entity_poly.pdbx_strand_id
1 'polypeptide(L)'
;MPALRTCFIPEKGESEIREYFEKRRGGVLKPMDDIRSIERRYAPLGVFEIKRKEDIKTGIISRVKKTIERSNKFYINLNNANLYYVSKGRLGKKPRIEKLDVMERIIDLPSISIEFLSDIVKKGRITHHELNKKHFLFLNGNFDCIMMLKTRDLIDFHPRVYGANYEIYAPHLEYLAKINILDFGDKRYNLGDFLSTEQIKLEGKKVDELIYNSEDILDRLEIFFAGDGISQSIVYLPYDECMYVDKEGRFRHDRLIAPKFSI
;
A
#
# COMPACT_ATOMS: atom_id res chain seq x y z
N MET A 1 -20.58 -27.17 -12.26
CA MET A 1 -19.92 -26.30 -13.26
C MET A 1 -18.96 -25.37 -12.52
N PRO A 2 -17.69 -25.23 -12.95
CA PRO A 2 -16.76 -24.31 -12.29
C PRO A 2 -17.24 -22.87 -12.42
N ALA A 3 -17.26 -22.13 -11.30
CA ALA A 3 -17.70 -20.75 -11.26
C ALA A 3 -16.73 -19.82 -12.00
N LEU A 4 -17.27 -18.93 -12.84
CA LEU A 4 -16.49 -17.87 -13.46
C LEU A 4 -16.04 -16.86 -12.39
N ARG A 5 -14.83 -16.34 -12.55
CA ARG A 5 -14.23 -15.34 -11.66
C ARG A 5 -13.75 -14.14 -12.47
N THR A 6 -13.92 -12.95 -11.92
CA THR A 6 -13.37 -11.72 -12.47
C THR A 6 -11.85 -11.70 -12.32
N CYS A 7 -11.14 -11.46 -13.41
CA CYS A 7 -9.69 -11.37 -13.43
C CYS A 7 -9.25 -10.14 -14.22
N PHE A 8 -8.17 -9.48 -13.82
CA PHE A 8 -7.51 -8.52 -14.68
C PHE A 8 -6.83 -9.25 -15.85
N ILE A 9 -6.81 -8.62 -17.03
CA ILE A 9 -6.21 -9.20 -18.23
C ILE A 9 -4.70 -8.98 -18.17
N PRO A 10 -3.83 -9.99 -18.40
CA PRO A 10 -2.39 -9.76 -18.54
C PRO A 10 -2.08 -8.95 -19.82
N GLU A 11 -1.18 -7.97 -19.75
CA GLU A 11 -0.74 -7.18 -20.91
C GLU A 11 0.14 -8.01 -21.85
N LYS A 12 0.99 -8.86 -21.27
CA LYS A 12 2.09 -9.53 -21.99
C LYS A 12 1.80 -10.98 -22.31
N GLY A 13 2.21 -11.38 -23.51
CA GLY A 13 2.27 -12.77 -23.94
C GLY A 13 3.50 -13.51 -23.38
N GLU A 14 3.53 -14.84 -23.52
CA GLU A 14 4.58 -15.70 -22.97
C GLU A 14 6.00 -15.32 -23.46
N SER A 15 6.15 -14.99 -24.74
CA SER A 15 7.44 -14.59 -25.33
C SER A 15 7.99 -13.32 -24.70
N GLU A 16 7.15 -12.30 -24.51
CA GLU A 16 7.56 -11.01 -23.91
C GLU A 16 7.93 -11.15 -22.43
N ILE A 17 7.28 -12.10 -21.73
CA ILE A 17 7.55 -12.41 -20.33
C ILE A 17 8.89 -13.11 -20.20
N ARG A 18 9.15 -14.09 -21.06
CA ARG A 18 10.45 -14.77 -21.11
C ARG A 18 11.57 -13.77 -21.38
N GLU A 19 11.42 -12.91 -22.39
CA GLU A 19 12.40 -11.87 -22.71
C GLU A 19 12.62 -10.90 -21.52
N TYR A 20 11.55 -10.53 -20.81
CA TYR A 20 11.66 -9.69 -19.61
C TYR A 20 12.53 -10.34 -18.52
N PHE A 21 12.32 -11.62 -18.23
CA PHE A 21 13.08 -12.32 -17.20
C PHE A 21 14.50 -12.66 -17.62
N GLU A 22 14.74 -12.95 -18.90
CA GLU A 22 16.08 -13.13 -19.46
C GLU A 22 16.91 -11.85 -19.34
N LYS A 23 16.32 -10.68 -19.61
CA LYS A 23 17.00 -9.38 -19.45
C LYS A 23 17.37 -9.05 -17.99
N ARG A 24 16.70 -9.68 -17.02
CA ARG A 24 16.94 -9.50 -15.58
C ARG A 24 17.80 -10.60 -14.97
N ARG A 25 18.31 -11.52 -15.81
CA ARG A 25 19.21 -12.62 -15.45
C ARG A 25 20.60 -12.08 -15.09
N GLY A 26 20.74 -11.52 -13.89
CA GLY A 26 22.00 -10.97 -13.39
C GLY A 26 22.27 -9.53 -13.85
N GLY A 27 22.95 -8.75 -13.02
CA GLY A 27 23.51 -7.45 -13.42
C GLY A 27 24.92 -7.62 -13.99
N VAL A 28 25.56 -6.52 -14.41
CA VAL A 28 26.92 -6.49 -14.99
C VAL A 28 27.99 -7.22 -14.13
N LEU A 29 27.73 -7.42 -12.83
CA LEU A 29 28.65 -8.02 -11.85
C LEU A 29 28.12 -9.30 -11.15
N LYS A 30 26.96 -9.86 -11.54
CA LYS A 30 26.43 -11.09 -10.91
C LYS A 30 26.55 -12.29 -11.84
N PRO A 31 26.84 -13.50 -11.31
CA PRO A 31 26.72 -14.73 -12.08
C PRO A 31 25.35 -14.82 -12.75
N MET A 32 25.32 -15.27 -14.01
CA MET A 32 24.08 -15.46 -14.75
C MET A 32 23.30 -16.65 -14.20
N ASP A 33 22.31 -16.41 -13.33
CA ASP A 33 21.39 -17.45 -12.85
C ASP A 33 20.62 -18.13 -14.00
N ASP A 34 20.48 -19.44 -14.08
CA ASP A 34 19.60 -20.08 -15.08
C ASP A 34 18.12 -19.91 -14.73
N ILE A 35 17.28 -19.70 -15.75
CA ILE A 35 15.82 -19.72 -15.57
C ILE A 35 15.38 -21.18 -15.50
N ARG A 36 14.90 -21.61 -14.34
CA ARG A 36 14.38 -22.96 -14.12
C ARG A 36 12.92 -23.08 -14.57
N SER A 37 12.10 -22.08 -14.24
CA SER A 37 10.71 -22.01 -14.69
C SER A 37 10.19 -20.58 -14.72
N ILE A 38 9.17 -20.36 -15.55
CA ILE A 38 8.33 -19.17 -15.55
C ILE A 38 6.90 -19.67 -15.50
N GLU A 39 6.12 -19.21 -14.52
CA GLU A 39 4.76 -19.66 -14.33
C GLU A 39 3.82 -18.47 -14.09
N ARG A 40 2.65 -18.53 -14.71
CA ARG A 40 1.58 -17.55 -14.47
C ARG A 40 0.77 -17.95 -13.24
N ARG A 41 0.61 -17.01 -12.33
CA ARG A 41 -0.13 -17.14 -11.08
C ARG A 41 -1.18 -16.03 -10.96
N TYR A 42 -2.12 -16.20 -10.04
CA TYR A 42 -3.22 -15.26 -9.83
C TYR A 42 -3.33 -14.92 -8.35
N ALA A 43 -3.06 -13.66 -8.00
CA ALA A 43 -3.19 -13.14 -6.65
C ALA A 43 -4.67 -12.74 -6.38
N PRO A 44 -5.29 -13.21 -5.30
CA PRO A 44 -6.65 -12.82 -4.95
C PRO A 44 -6.67 -11.42 -4.33
N LEU A 45 -7.37 -10.48 -4.97
CA LEU A 45 -7.54 -9.13 -4.46
C LEU A 45 -8.95 -8.93 -3.91
N GLY A 46 -9.07 -8.61 -2.63
CA GLY A 46 -10.31 -8.11 -2.05
C GLY A 46 -10.57 -6.69 -2.54
N VAL A 47 -11.80 -6.42 -2.97
CA VAL A 47 -12.24 -5.10 -3.42
C VAL A 47 -13.10 -4.49 -2.34
N PHE A 48 -12.62 -3.41 -1.74
CA PHE A 48 -13.25 -2.72 -0.62
C PHE A 48 -13.65 -1.32 -1.04
N GLU A 49 -14.89 -0.92 -0.79
CA GLU A 49 -15.32 0.47 -0.95
C GLU A 49 -15.44 1.09 0.44
N ILE A 50 -14.71 2.19 0.69
CA ILE A 50 -14.81 2.96 1.92
C ILE A 50 -15.42 4.32 1.59
N LYS A 51 -16.38 4.74 2.41
CA LYS A 51 -17.06 6.04 2.35
C LYS A 51 -16.77 6.81 3.62
N ARG A 52 -16.38 8.07 3.49
CA ARG A 52 -16.16 8.94 4.65
C ARG A 52 -16.71 10.33 4.43
N LYS A 53 -17.11 10.96 5.53
CA LYS A 53 -17.57 12.35 5.56
C LYS A 53 -16.38 13.27 5.83
N GLU A 54 -16.23 14.30 5.00
CA GLU A 54 -15.18 15.31 5.13
C GLU A 54 -15.79 16.69 5.20
N ASP A 55 -15.38 17.47 6.19
CA ASP A 55 -15.68 18.90 6.24
C ASP A 55 -14.67 19.66 5.37
N ILE A 56 -15.16 20.20 4.26
CA ILE A 56 -14.40 21.10 3.40
C ILE A 56 -14.72 22.55 3.77
N LYS A 57 -13.67 23.38 3.83
CA LYS A 57 -13.80 24.84 3.96
C LYS A 57 -13.92 25.42 2.55
N THR A 58 -15.08 25.96 2.20
CA THR A 58 -15.30 26.60 0.90
C THR A 58 -15.36 28.12 1.05
N GLY A 59 -14.48 28.85 0.35
CA GLY A 59 -14.47 30.33 0.27
C GLY A 59 -13.22 30.99 0.86
N ILE A 60 -12.71 32.04 0.20
CA ILE A 60 -11.55 32.84 0.66
C ILE A 60 -11.97 33.79 1.82
N ILE A 61 -13.24 34.20 1.87
CA ILE A 61 -13.72 35.28 2.76
C ILE A 61 -14.82 34.80 3.74
N SER A 62 -15.59 33.76 3.42
CA SER A 62 -16.64 33.21 4.29
C SER A 62 -16.38 31.73 4.55
N ARG A 63 -16.21 31.34 5.83
CA ARG A 63 -15.96 29.96 6.27
C ARG A 63 -17.26 29.16 6.27
N VAL A 64 -17.86 28.91 5.11
CA VAL A 64 -18.93 27.93 5.02
C VAL A 64 -18.30 26.54 5.14
N LYS A 65 -18.60 25.85 6.23
CA LYS A 65 -18.27 24.43 6.37
C LYS A 65 -19.30 23.65 5.58
N LYS A 66 -18.86 22.95 4.55
CA LYS A 66 -19.69 21.99 3.82
C LYS A 66 -19.17 20.60 4.13
N THR A 67 -20.04 19.73 4.63
CA THR A 67 -19.72 18.31 4.76
C THR A 67 -19.99 17.64 3.41
N ILE A 68 -18.98 17.00 2.83
CA ILE A 68 -19.09 16.18 1.63
C ILE A 68 -18.85 14.71 1.98
N GLU A 69 -19.52 13.81 1.30
CA GLU A 69 -19.20 12.38 1.35
C GLU A 69 -18.24 12.06 0.20
N ARG A 70 -17.13 11.38 0.52
CA ARG A 70 -16.19 10.85 -0.46
C ARG A 70 -16.18 9.33 -0.36
N SER A 71 -16.11 8.66 -1.51
CA SER A 71 -15.96 7.22 -1.62
C SER A 71 -14.67 6.91 -2.39
N ASN A 72 -13.98 5.84 -2.02
CA ASN A 72 -12.91 5.28 -2.82
C ASN A 72 -12.89 3.75 -2.73
N LYS A 73 -12.32 3.11 -3.76
CA LYS A 73 -12.19 1.66 -3.85
C LYS A 73 -10.73 1.25 -3.71
N PHE A 74 -10.49 0.28 -2.83
CA PHE A 74 -9.17 -0.24 -2.48
C PHE A 74 -9.07 -1.70 -2.90
N TYR A 75 -7.92 -2.07 -3.46
CA TYR A 75 -7.63 -3.42 -3.92
C TYR A 75 -6.48 -3.99 -3.09
N ILE A 76 -6.78 -4.95 -2.22
CA ILE A 76 -5.81 -5.50 -1.26
C ILE A 76 -5.60 -6.98 -1.55
N ASN A 77 -4.34 -7.38 -1.60
CA ASN A 77 -3.98 -8.78 -1.74
C ASN A 77 -4.36 -9.57 -0.48
N LEU A 78 -5.28 -10.51 -0.61
CA LEU A 78 -5.71 -11.37 0.51
C LEU A 78 -4.69 -12.47 0.84
N ASN A 79 -3.61 -12.60 0.07
CA ASN A 79 -2.48 -13.46 0.43
C ASN A 79 -1.45 -12.76 1.32
N ASN A 80 -1.21 -11.45 1.14
CA ASN A 80 -0.10 -10.77 1.81
C ASN A 80 -0.40 -9.34 2.28
N ALA A 81 -1.68 -8.96 2.34
CA ALA A 81 -2.16 -7.65 2.79
C ALA A 81 -1.58 -6.42 2.05
N ASN A 82 -0.94 -6.60 0.89
CA ASN A 82 -0.46 -5.44 0.13
C ASN A 82 -1.64 -4.67 -0.50
N LEU A 83 -1.69 -3.36 -0.27
CA LEU A 83 -2.60 -2.44 -0.93
C LEU A 83 -2.03 -2.00 -2.28
N TYR A 84 -2.73 -2.26 -3.37
CA TYR A 84 -2.31 -1.88 -4.71
C TYR A 84 -2.87 -0.53 -5.15
N TYR A 85 -2.07 0.20 -5.94
CA TYR A 85 -2.49 1.44 -6.57
C TYR A 85 -1.74 1.66 -7.89
N VAL A 86 -2.24 2.55 -8.74
CA VAL A 86 -1.58 2.95 -10.00
C VAL A 86 -0.61 4.10 -9.76
N SER A 87 0.65 3.95 -10.17
CA SER A 87 1.63 5.04 -10.12
C SER A 87 1.27 6.16 -11.12
N LYS A 88 1.55 7.42 -10.77
CA LYS A 88 1.67 8.47 -11.79
C LYS A 88 2.89 8.12 -12.65
N GLY A 89 2.69 7.84 -13.94
CA GLY A 89 3.80 7.72 -14.88
C GLY A 89 4.72 8.95 -14.75
N ARG A 90 6.04 8.74 -14.72
CA ARG A 90 7.03 9.84 -14.68
C ARG A 90 7.66 9.95 -16.06
N LEU A 91 7.89 11.17 -16.55
CA LEU A 91 8.60 11.51 -17.81
C LEU A 91 9.06 10.30 -18.65
N GLY A 92 8.24 9.91 -19.62
CA GLY A 92 8.51 8.81 -20.55
C GLY A 92 8.18 7.39 -20.07
N LYS A 93 7.85 7.19 -18.79
CA LYS A 93 7.44 5.90 -18.23
C LYS A 93 5.92 5.78 -18.15
N LYS A 94 5.41 4.67 -18.67
CA LYS A 94 4.00 4.28 -18.54
C LYS A 94 3.62 4.11 -17.07
N PRO A 95 2.35 4.37 -16.69
CA PRO A 95 1.81 3.97 -15.39
C PRO A 95 2.03 2.48 -15.15
N ARG A 96 2.21 2.09 -13.88
CA ARG A 96 2.31 0.70 -13.45
C ARG A 96 1.58 0.51 -12.13
N ILE A 97 1.29 -0.74 -11.79
CA ILE A 97 0.82 -1.08 -10.45
C ILE A 97 2.00 -1.00 -9.48
N GLU A 98 1.77 -0.32 -8.37
CA GLU A 98 2.64 -0.26 -7.20
C GLU A 98 1.89 -0.87 -6.01
N LYS A 99 2.63 -1.20 -4.96
CA LYS A 99 2.08 -1.78 -3.73
C LYS A 99 2.55 -1.01 -2.50
N LEU A 100 1.69 -0.95 -1.49
CA LEU A 100 1.96 -0.45 -0.16
C LEU A 100 1.72 -1.59 0.85
N ASP A 101 2.66 -1.76 1.77
CA ASP A 101 2.60 -2.73 2.87
C ASP A 101 1.87 -2.16 4.10
N VAL A 102 1.03 -1.13 3.89
CA VAL A 102 0.31 -0.47 5.00
C VAL A 102 -0.54 -1.46 5.80
N MET A 103 -1.33 -2.31 5.12
CA MET A 103 -2.23 -3.22 5.84
C MET A 103 -1.45 -4.29 6.60
N GLU A 104 -0.40 -4.83 5.99
CA GLU A 104 0.54 -5.76 6.64
C GLU A 104 1.09 -5.16 7.95
N ARG A 105 1.40 -3.86 7.96
CA ARG A 105 1.92 -3.17 9.15
C ARG A 105 0.88 -2.83 10.22
N ILE A 106 -0.41 -2.77 9.86
CA ILE A 106 -1.47 -2.33 10.80
C ILE A 106 -2.44 -3.43 11.22
N ILE A 107 -2.45 -4.59 10.56
CA ILE A 107 -3.52 -5.58 10.75
C ILE A 107 -3.57 -6.16 12.16
N ASP A 108 -2.41 -6.35 12.78
CA ASP A 108 -2.26 -6.87 14.15
C ASP A 108 -2.23 -5.77 15.21
N LEU A 109 -2.38 -4.50 14.79
CA LEU A 109 -2.35 -3.40 15.73
C LEU A 109 -3.70 -3.26 16.46
N PRO A 110 -3.68 -2.89 17.76
CA PRO A 110 -4.90 -2.51 18.47
C PRO A 110 -5.61 -1.35 17.75
N SER A 111 -6.95 -1.35 17.70
CA SER A 111 -7.74 -0.33 16.98
C SER A 111 -7.33 1.11 17.32
N ILE A 112 -7.04 1.39 18.59
CA ILE A 112 -6.60 2.71 19.06
C ILE A 112 -5.29 3.19 18.39
N SER A 113 -4.42 2.26 18.04
CA SER A 113 -3.17 2.50 17.32
C SER A 113 -3.41 2.93 15.88
N ILE A 114 -4.37 2.26 15.25
CA ILE A 114 -4.76 2.49 13.87
C ILE A 114 -5.46 3.83 13.76
N GLU A 115 -6.33 4.18 14.72
CA GLU A 115 -6.95 5.50 14.84
C GLU A 115 -5.89 6.61 14.94
N PHE A 116 -4.89 6.43 15.81
CA PHE A 116 -3.84 7.44 15.96
C PHE A 116 -2.98 7.57 14.69
N LEU A 117 -2.64 6.46 14.04
CA LEU A 117 -1.91 6.48 12.76
C LEU A 117 -2.75 7.14 11.65
N SER A 118 -4.06 6.92 11.62
CA SER A 118 -5.00 7.58 10.72
C SER A 118 -4.94 9.10 10.89
N ASP A 119 -4.96 9.58 12.13
CA ASP A 119 -4.84 11.01 12.44
C ASP A 119 -3.51 11.59 11.95
N ILE A 120 -2.39 10.88 12.12
CA ILE A 120 -1.08 11.32 11.63
C ILE A 120 -1.09 11.40 10.10
N VAL A 121 -1.58 10.36 9.41
CA VAL A 121 -1.62 10.32 7.94
C VAL A 121 -2.49 11.44 7.40
N LYS A 122 -3.63 11.72 8.04
CA LYS A 122 -4.56 12.78 7.65
C LYS A 122 -3.98 14.19 7.86
N LYS A 123 -3.29 14.42 8.97
CA LYS A 123 -2.69 15.73 9.30
C LYS A 123 -1.29 15.92 8.71
N GLY A 124 -0.66 14.84 8.25
CA GLY A 124 0.75 14.75 7.88
C GLY A 124 1.71 14.66 9.08
N ARG A 125 1.32 15.24 10.22
CA ARG A 125 2.07 15.21 11.50
C ARG A 125 1.14 15.49 12.68
N ILE A 126 1.58 15.07 13.87
CA ILE A 126 0.96 15.43 15.16
C ILE A 126 2.05 15.94 16.09
N THR A 127 1.87 17.11 16.68
CA THR A 127 2.78 17.64 17.70
C THR A 127 2.52 16.98 19.07
N HIS A 128 3.52 16.97 19.95
CA HIS A 128 3.37 16.40 21.28
C HIS A 128 2.24 17.03 22.10
N HIS A 129 1.94 18.33 21.89
CA HIS A 129 0.81 19.02 22.54
C HIS A 129 -0.56 18.60 22.00
N GLU A 130 -0.64 18.06 20.79
CA GLU A 130 -1.87 17.54 20.20
C GLU A 130 -2.14 16.08 20.62
N LEU A 131 -1.22 15.45 21.36
CA LEU A 131 -1.44 14.14 21.95
C LEU A 131 -2.50 14.23 23.04
N ASN A 132 -3.52 13.39 22.94
CA ASN A 132 -4.48 13.20 24.01
C ASN A 132 -4.06 11.99 24.87
N LYS A 133 -4.75 11.77 25.99
CA LYS A 133 -4.48 10.64 26.91
C LYS A 133 -4.50 9.27 26.22
N LYS A 134 -5.31 9.09 25.17
CA LYS A 134 -5.36 7.86 24.38
C LYS A 134 -4.09 7.65 23.55
N HIS A 135 -3.53 8.73 22.98
CA HIS A 135 -2.29 8.67 22.20
C HIS A 135 -1.05 8.38 23.07
N PHE A 136 -1.01 8.84 24.32
CA PHE A 136 0.11 8.56 25.23
C PHE A 136 0.23 7.08 25.62
N LEU A 137 -0.90 6.38 25.81
CA LEU A 137 -0.90 4.94 26.07
C LEU A 137 -0.30 4.14 24.90
N PHE A 138 -0.40 4.69 23.69
CA PHE A 138 0.14 4.10 22.46
C PHE A 138 1.65 4.32 22.29
N LEU A 139 2.20 5.47 22.69
CA LEU A 139 3.63 5.77 22.51
C LEU A 139 4.59 4.85 23.29
N ASN A 140 4.08 4.04 24.23
CA ASN A 140 4.85 3.02 24.95
C ASN A 140 5.00 1.70 24.16
N GLY A 141 4.27 1.52 23.06
CA GLY A 141 4.47 0.39 22.15
C GLY A 141 5.59 0.71 21.15
N ASN A 142 6.40 -0.28 20.83
CA ASN A 142 7.62 -0.10 20.02
C ASN A 142 7.27 0.08 18.52
N PHE A 143 6.78 1.27 18.15
CA PHE A 143 6.22 1.59 16.83
C PHE A 143 7.22 2.17 15.83
N ASP A 144 8.51 1.91 16.02
CA ASP A 144 9.59 2.41 15.18
C ASP A 144 9.45 2.01 13.70
N CYS A 145 8.71 0.96 13.38
CA CYS A 145 8.47 0.53 11.99
C CYS A 145 7.40 1.36 11.25
N ILE A 146 6.50 2.05 11.97
CA ILE A 146 5.36 2.79 11.37
C ILE A 146 5.39 4.29 11.64
N MET A 147 6.16 4.73 12.63
CA MET A 147 6.20 6.14 13.05
C MET A 147 7.64 6.61 13.28
N MET A 148 7.84 7.91 13.14
CA MET A 148 9.09 8.61 13.44
C MET A 148 8.79 9.79 14.35
N LEU A 149 9.58 9.93 15.41
CA LEU A 149 9.65 11.14 16.20
C LEU A 149 10.70 12.08 15.58
N LYS A 150 10.31 13.32 15.30
CA LYS A 150 11.22 14.38 14.87
C LYS A 150 11.09 15.59 15.79
N THR A 151 12.18 16.31 15.92
CA THR A 151 12.23 17.64 16.52
C THR A 151 12.02 18.70 15.45
N ARG A 152 11.12 19.64 15.72
CA ARG A 152 10.88 20.82 14.89
C ARG A 152 12.15 21.69 14.85
N ASP A 153 12.47 22.25 13.69
CA ASP A 153 13.53 23.27 13.45
C ASP A 153 15.00 22.82 13.49
N LEU A 154 15.29 21.54 13.24
CA LEU A 154 16.62 20.97 13.36
C LEU A 154 17.46 20.98 12.06
N ILE A 155 17.52 22.13 11.38
CA ILE A 155 18.60 22.44 10.41
C ILE A 155 19.80 23.15 11.11
N ASP A 156 19.64 23.67 12.33
CA ASP A 156 20.72 24.38 13.05
C ASP A 156 20.89 23.96 14.54
N PHE A 157 20.93 22.66 14.87
CA PHE A 157 21.60 22.29 16.13
C PHE A 157 23.10 22.22 15.89
N HIS A 158 23.78 23.34 16.08
CA HIS A 158 25.21 23.30 16.35
C HIS A 158 25.42 23.05 17.86
N PRO A 159 26.02 21.92 18.28
CA PRO A 159 26.21 21.57 19.70
C PRO A 159 27.15 22.50 20.47
N ARG A 160 27.69 23.55 19.84
CA ARG A 160 28.71 24.43 20.42
C ARG A 160 28.16 25.70 21.07
N VAL A 161 26.86 25.98 20.94
CA VAL A 161 26.28 27.26 21.44
C VAL A 161 25.58 27.11 22.79
N TYR A 162 25.19 25.91 23.20
CA TYR A 162 24.43 25.72 24.43
C TYR A 162 24.96 24.53 25.25
N GLY A 163 25.30 24.80 26.51
CA GLY A 163 25.97 23.89 27.43
C GLY A 163 25.16 22.63 27.76
N ALA A 164 25.85 21.66 28.36
CA ALA A 164 25.54 20.24 28.45
C ALA A 164 24.25 19.79 29.19
N ASN A 165 23.22 20.62 29.35
CA ASN A 165 21.97 20.27 30.04
C ASN A 165 20.73 20.80 29.29
N TYR A 166 20.48 20.35 28.06
CA TYR A 166 19.19 20.61 27.42
C TYR A 166 18.36 19.33 27.38
N GLU A 167 17.42 19.22 28.31
CA GLU A 167 16.22 18.40 28.15
C GLU A 167 15.51 18.88 26.87
N ILE A 168 15.31 17.99 25.92
CA ILE A 168 14.53 18.31 24.72
C ILE A 168 13.11 18.65 25.20
N TYR A 169 12.75 19.94 25.12
CA TYR A 169 11.43 20.39 25.50
C TYR A 169 10.39 19.69 24.60
N ALA A 170 9.51 18.90 25.23
CA ALA A 170 8.41 18.19 24.59
C ALA A 170 7.58 19.00 23.57
N PRO A 171 7.37 20.34 23.72
CA PRO A 171 6.70 21.17 22.71
C PRO A 171 7.24 21.10 21.28
N HIS A 172 8.51 20.71 21.11
CA HIS A 172 9.17 20.69 19.81
C HIS A 172 9.16 19.31 19.16
N LEU A 173 8.51 18.31 19.77
CA LEU A 173 8.42 16.97 19.23
C LEU A 173 7.20 16.82 18.31
N GLU A 174 7.43 16.28 17.12
CA GLU A 174 6.44 15.96 16.09
C GLU A 174 6.52 14.48 15.73
N TYR A 175 5.36 13.84 15.63
CA TYR A 175 5.20 12.46 15.20
C TYR A 175 4.78 12.45 13.72
N LEU A 176 5.51 11.68 12.91
CA LEU A 176 5.24 11.50 11.49
C LEU A 176 5.07 10.00 11.17
N ALA A 177 4.20 9.68 10.23
CA ALA A 177 4.08 8.32 9.72
C ALA A 177 5.28 7.99 8.82
N LYS A 178 5.87 6.81 8.99
CA LYS A 178 6.87 6.25 8.05
C LYS A 178 6.23 5.59 6.82
N ILE A 179 4.90 5.62 6.75
CA ILE A 179 4.11 5.03 5.67
C ILE A 179 3.72 6.14 4.71
N ASN A 180 4.08 5.99 3.43
CA ASN A 180 3.72 6.93 2.39
C ASN A 180 2.42 6.48 1.71
N ILE A 181 1.30 7.01 2.19
CA ILE A 181 -0.03 6.75 1.63
C ILE A 181 -0.48 7.93 0.76
N LEU A 182 -1.26 7.64 -0.28
CA LEU A 182 -1.88 8.66 -1.10
C LEU A 182 -3.04 9.30 -0.35
N ASP A 183 -3.46 10.49 -0.76
CA ASP A 183 -4.70 11.06 -0.22
C ASP A 183 -5.87 10.07 -0.44
N PHE A 184 -6.78 9.99 0.52
CA PHE A 184 -7.93 9.08 0.45
C PHE A 184 -8.75 9.29 -0.82
N GLY A 185 -8.89 10.53 -1.29
CA GLY A 185 -9.63 10.85 -2.52
C GLY A 185 -8.85 10.54 -3.81
N ASP A 186 -7.64 9.98 -3.73
CA ASP A 186 -6.84 9.70 -4.91
C ASP A 186 -7.40 8.52 -5.69
N LYS A 187 -7.88 8.80 -6.91
CA LYS A 187 -8.48 7.80 -7.81
C LYS A 187 -7.55 6.64 -8.13
N ARG A 188 -6.23 6.80 -7.97
CA ARG A 188 -5.23 5.77 -8.26
C ARG A 188 -5.38 4.51 -7.42
N TYR A 189 -6.13 4.56 -6.31
CA TYR A 189 -6.51 3.35 -5.57
C TYR A 189 -7.49 2.46 -6.32
N ASN A 190 -8.40 3.04 -7.12
CA ASN A 190 -9.41 2.28 -7.84
C ASN A 190 -8.83 1.65 -9.11
N LEU A 191 -8.19 0.48 -8.98
CA LEU A 191 -7.59 -0.24 -10.11
C LEU A 191 -8.57 -0.51 -11.26
N GLY A 192 -9.85 -0.72 -10.96
CA GLY A 192 -10.90 -0.97 -11.95
C GLY A 192 -11.13 0.18 -12.93
N ASP A 193 -10.75 1.41 -12.57
CA ASP A 193 -10.82 2.57 -13.47
C ASP A 193 -9.68 2.57 -14.51
N PHE A 194 -8.61 1.78 -14.29
CA PHE A 194 -7.40 1.81 -15.10
C PHE A 194 -7.12 0.51 -15.84
N LEU A 195 -7.65 -0.62 -15.37
CA LEU A 195 -7.26 -1.96 -15.84
C LEU A 195 -8.43 -2.69 -16.46
N SER A 196 -8.14 -3.47 -17.50
CA SER A 196 -9.15 -4.27 -18.19
C SER A 196 -9.39 -5.58 -17.44
N THR A 197 -10.66 -6.00 -17.35
CA THR A 197 -11.07 -7.24 -16.69
C THR A 197 -11.79 -8.18 -17.65
N GLU A 198 -11.74 -9.47 -17.35
CA GLU A 198 -12.47 -10.53 -18.02
C GLU A 198 -13.01 -11.57 -17.02
N GLN A 199 -13.95 -12.41 -17.47
CA GLN A 199 -14.45 -13.55 -16.69
C GLN A 199 -13.74 -14.82 -17.15
N ILE A 200 -13.03 -15.49 -16.24
CA ILE A 200 -12.27 -16.71 -16.54
C ILE A 200 -12.60 -17.85 -15.57
N LYS A 201 -12.37 -19.09 -16.03
CA LYS A 201 -12.29 -20.25 -15.14
C LYS A 201 -10.87 -20.31 -14.55
N LEU A 202 -10.77 -20.40 -13.23
CA LEU A 202 -9.49 -20.56 -12.53
C LEU A 202 -9.11 -22.03 -12.28
N GLU A 203 -10.01 -22.97 -12.57
CA GLU A 203 -9.72 -24.40 -12.47
C GLU A 203 -8.50 -24.77 -13.34
N GLY A 204 -7.52 -25.45 -12.74
CA GLY A 204 -6.24 -25.79 -13.38
C GLY A 204 -5.21 -24.65 -13.44
N LYS A 205 -5.54 -23.44 -12.95
CA LYS A 205 -4.58 -22.33 -12.83
C LYS A 205 -3.97 -22.28 -11.43
N LYS A 206 -2.75 -21.74 -11.30
CA LYS A 206 -2.10 -21.52 -10.00
C LYS A 206 -2.64 -20.24 -9.36
N VAL A 207 -3.40 -20.39 -8.29
CA VAL A 207 -3.99 -19.29 -7.52
C VAL A 207 -3.30 -19.23 -6.17
N ASP A 208 -2.93 -18.05 -5.71
CA ASP A 208 -2.35 -17.89 -4.38
C ASP A 208 -3.39 -18.12 -3.28
N GLU A 209 -2.92 -18.62 -2.14
CA GLU A 209 -3.78 -18.92 -1.00
C GLU A 209 -4.38 -17.64 -0.38
N LEU A 210 -5.61 -17.75 0.12
CA LEU A 210 -6.25 -16.72 0.92
C LEU A 210 -5.75 -16.84 2.36
N ILE A 211 -4.85 -15.96 2.79
CA ILE A 211 -4.30 -15.93 4.14
C ILE A 211 -5.14 -15.01 5.04
N TYR A 212 -5.61 -13.89 4.50
CA TYR A 212 -6.38 -12.89 5.22
C TYR A 212 -7.87 -12.97 4.89
N ASN A 213 -8.70 -12.86 5.93
CA ASN A 213 -10.15 -12.73 5.79
C ASN A 213 -10.51 -11.31 5.32
N SER A 214 -11.47 -11.20 4.40
CA SER A 214 -11.95 -9.91 3.90
C SER A 214 -12.61 -9.03 4.97
N GLU A 215 -13.33 -9.62 5.93
CA GLU A 215 -13.98 -8.90 7.02
C GLU A 215 -12.92 -8.26 7.94
N ASP A 216 -11.90 -9.02 8.33
CA ASP A 216 -10.79 -8.49 9.13
C ASP A 216 -10.09 -7.33 8.41
N ILE A 217 -9.83 -7.46 7.09
CA ILE A 217 -9.24 -6.38 6.30
C ILE A 217 -10.15 -5.16 6.24
N LEU A 218 -11.46 -5.36 6.07
CA LEU A 218 -12.45 -4.29 6.02
C LEU A 218 -12.47 -3.50 7.33
N ASP A 219 -12.57 -4.19 8.48
CA ASP A 219 -12.57 -3.57 9.80
C ASP A 219 -11.33 -2.68 10.01
N ARG A 220 -10.15 -3.16 9.58
CA ARG A 220 -8.92 -2.37 9.66
C ARG A 220 -8.93 -1.16 8.74
N LEU A 221 -9.50 -1.28 7.54
CA LEU A 221 -9.62 -0.15 6.61
C LEU A 221 -10.57 0.93 7.11
N GLU A 222 -11.72 0.53 7.67
CA GLU A 222 -12.71 1.46 8.23
C GLU A 222 -12.10 2.33 9.32
N ILE A 223 -11.36 1.70 10.24
CA ILE A 223 -10.63 2.40 11.30
C ILE A 223 -9.53 3.29 10.70
N PHE A 224 -8.72 2.75 9.79
CA PHE A 224 -7.57 3.46 9.23
C PHE A 224 -7.97 4.66 8.36
N PHE A 225 -9.06 4.57 7.60
CA PHE A 225 -9.54 5.67 6.75
C PHE A 225 -10.63 6.53 7.40
N ALA A 226 -11.04 6.17 8.63
CA ALA A 226 -12.11 6.81 9.39
C ALA A 226 -13.41 6.93 8.56
N GLY A 227 -13.88 5.80 8.05
CA GLY A 227 -15.07 5.72 7.19
C GLY A 227 -15.78 4.39 7.30
N ASP A 228 -16.99 4.32 6.76
CA ASP A 228 -17.80 3.12 6.70
C ASP A 228 -17.53 2.40 5.38
N GLY A 229 -17.44 1.08 5.39
CA GLY A 229 -16.98 0.31 4.25
C GLY A 229 -17.81 -0.92 3.93
N ILE A 230 -17.59 -1.45 2.74
CA ILE A 230 -18.17 -2.72 2.28
C ILE A 230 -17.13 -3.54 1.51
N SER A 231 -17.11 -4.84 1.75
CA SER A 231 -16.40 -5.81 0.91
C SER A 231 -17.28 -6.15 -0.30
N GLN A 232 -16.84 -5.79 -1.50
CA GLN A 232 -17.65 -5.94 -2.72
C GLN A 232 -17.48 -7.31 -3.38
N SER A 233 -16.23 -7.71 -3.60
CA SER A 233 -15.91 -8.93 -4.35
C SER A 233 -14.44 -9.30 -4.22
N ILE A 234 -14.06 -10.43 -4.82
CA ILE A 234 -12.66 -10.81 -5.06
C ILE A 234 -12.40 -10.77 -6.56
N VAL A 235 -11.36 -10.04 -6.96
CA VAL A 235 -10.83 -9.98 -8.33
C VAL A 235 -9.43 -10.57 -8.36
N TYR A 236 -9.08 -11.31 -9.39
CA TYR A 236 -7.77 -11.94 -9.49
C TYR A 236 -6.80 -11.09 -10.32
N LEU A 237 -5.61 -10.84 -9.77
CA LEU A 237 -4.53 -10.12 -10.43
C LEU A 237 -3.51 -11.13 -10.99
N PRO A 238 -3.36 -11.25 -12.32
CA PRO A 238 -2.34 -12.11 -12.89
C PRO A 238 -0.96 -11.53 -12.63
N TYR A 239 -0.02 -12.41 -12.34
CA TYR A 239 1.40 -12.10 -12.32
C TYR A 239 2.20 -13.30 -12.79
N ASP A 240 3.38 -13.04 -13.32
CA ASP A 240 4.30 -14.09 -13.76
C ASP A 240 5.43 -14.21 -12.73
N GLU A 241 5.71 -15.43 -12.28
CA GLU A 241 6.77 -15.74 -11.32
C GLU A 241 7.88 -16.52 -12.03
N CYS A 242 9.10 -16.01 -11.95
CA CYS A 242 10.28 -16.68 -12.48
C CYS A 242 11.11 -17.25 -11.34
N MET A 243 11.42 -18.55 -11.43
CA MET A 243 12.36 -19.22 -10.54
C MET A 243 13.73 -19.31 -11.24
N TYR A 244 14.70 -18.61 -10.66
CA TYR A 244 16.10 -18.66 -11.06
C TYR A 244 16.86 -19.67 -10.19
N VAL A 245 17.90 -20.29 -10.75
CA VAL A 245 18.84 -21.15 -10.04
C VAL A 245 20.27 -20.70 -10.34
N ASP A 246 21.06 -20.47 -9.30
CA ASP A 246 22.47 -20.11 -9.49
C ASP A 246 23.37 -21.34 -9.64
N LYS A 247 24.67 -21.12 -9.86
CA LYS A 247 25.66 -22.20 -10.05
C LYS A 247 25.83 -23.08 -8.81
N GLU A 248 25.49 -22.55 -7.64
CA GLU A 248 25.52 -23.27 -6.36
C GLU A 248 24.21 -24.02 -6.08
N GLY A 249 23.23 -23.94 -6.99
CA GLY A 249 21.93 -24.60 -6.85
C GLY A 249 20.95 -23.86 -5.94
N ARG A 250 21.23 -22.60 -5.56
CA ARG A 250 20.32 -21.78 -4.74
C ARG A 250 19.23 -21.17 -5.61
N PHE A 251 18.02 -21.08 -5.05
CA PHE A 251 16.86 -20.54 -5.75
C PHE A 251 16.62 -19.07 -5.42
N ARG A 252 16.20 -18.31 -6.43
CA ARG A 252 15.69 -16.94 -6.29
C ARG A 252 14.42 -16.79 -7.11
N HIS A 253 13.44 -16.09 -6.56
CA HIS A 253 12.19 -15.79 -7.25
C HIS A 253 12.16 -14.31 -7.65
N ASP A 254 11.66 -14.01 -8.85
CA ASP A 254 11.28 -12.66 -9.28
C ASP A 254 9.84 -12.67 -9.79
N ARG A 255 9.14 -11.53 -9.67
CA ARG A 255 7.74 -11.41 -10.05
C ARG A 255 7.52 -10.24 -11.00
N LEU A 256 6.67 -10.45 -12.00
CA LEU A 256 6.20 -9.42 -12.90
C LEU A 256 4.68 -9.26 -12.77
N ILE A 257 4.25 -8.08 -12.34
CA ILE A 257 2.84 -7.66 -12.39
C ILE A 257 2.70 -6.70 -13.57
N ALA A 258 2.03 -7.14 -14.63
CA ALA A 258 1.82 -6.35 -15.84
C ALA A 258 0.43 -6.60 -16.43
N PRO A 259 -0.65 -6.17 -15.75
CA PRO A 259 -1.99 -6.23 -16.33
C PRO A 259 -2.18 -5.14 -17.39
N LYS A 260 -3.09 -5.43 -18.31
CA LYS A 260 -3.48 -4.57 -19.42
C LYS A 260 -4.25 -3.36 -18.89
N PHE A 261 -3.78 -2.17 -19.24
CA PHE A 261 -4.49 -0.93 -18.97
C PHE A 261 -5.65 -0.74 -19.96
N SER A 262 -6.79 -0.29 -19.44
CA SER A 262 -7.94 0.16 -20.22
C SER A 262 -7.60 1.54 -20.81
N ILE A 263 -7.44 1.61 -22.13
CA ILE A 263 -7.24 2.87 -22.88
C ILE A 263 -8.59 3.54 -23.08
#